data_AF-F4QFW7-F1
#
_entry.id   AF-F4QFW7-F1
#
_cell.length_a   1.000
_cell.length_b   1.000
_cell.length_c   1.000
_cell.angle_alpha   90.00
_cell.angle_beta   90.00
_cell.angle_gamma   90.00
#
_symmetry.space_group_name_H-M   'P 1'
#
loop_
_entity.id
_entity.type
_entity.pdbx_description
1 polymer ?
#
loop_
_entity_poly.entity_id
_entity_poly.type
_entity_poly.pdbx_seq_one_letter_code
_entity_poly.pdbx_strand_id
1 'polypeptide(L)' 'MEAEMRAANADLAKAFQEKHAYTPEVQAAIDRFHAAMGDLQKETIDHTFEMRSVLTPQQAVEFDQTVVNSLTEEQK' A
#
# COMPACT_ATOMS: atom_id res chain seq x y z
N MET A 1 2.84 -8.56 1.98
CA MET A 1 2.37 -8.18 0.62
C MET A 1 3.45 -7.49 -0.22
N GLU A 2 4.46 -6.85 0.37
CA GLU A 2 5.55 -6.20 -0.40
C GLU A 2 6.31 -7.12 -1.36
N ALA A 3 6.53 -8.38 -0.97
CA ALA A 3 7.12 -9.38 -1.86
C ALA A 3 6.25 -9.66 -3.09
N GLU A 4 4.92 -9.65 -2.90
CA GLU A 4 3.94 -9.84 -3.98
C GLU A 4 3.89 -8.63 -4.91
N MET A 5 3.95 -7.41 -4.37
CA MET A 5 4.12 -6.19 -5.16
C MET A 5 5.40 -6.24 -6.02
N ARG A 6 6.53 -6.68 -5.44
CA ARG A 6 7.78 -6.85 -6.20
C ARG A 6 7.68 -7.91 -7.28
N ALA A 7 7.01 -9.03 -7.01
CA ALA A 7 6.77 -10.07 -7.99
C ALA A 7 5.88 -9.57 -9.16
N ALA A 8 4.79 -8.88 -8.86
CA ALA A 8 3.92 -8.28 -9.86
C ALA A 8 4.65 -7.26 -10.77
N ASN A 9 5.56 -6.46 -10.19
CA ASN A 9 6.41 -5.55 -10.98
C ASN A 9 7.39 -6.29 -11.89
N ALA A 10 7.94 -7.44 -11.46
CA ALA A 10 8.79 -8.27 -12.30
C ALA A 10 8.01 -8.84 -13.49
N ASP A 11 6.77 -9.29 -13.25
CA ASP A 11 5.87 -9.77 -14.32
C ASP A 11 5.50 -8.64 -15.30
N LEU A 12 5.20 -7.44 -14.78
CA LEU A 12 4.94 -6.25 -15.59
C LEU A 12 6.13 -5.90 -16.49
N ALA A 13 7.34 -5.89 -15.93
CA ALA A 13 8.57 -5.60 -16.68
C ALA A 13 8.79 -6.61 -17.81
N LYS A 14 8.57 -7.91 -17.53
CA LYS A 14 8.66 -8.97 -18.53
C LYS A 14 7.63 -8.79 -19.66
N ALA A 15 6.36 -8.59 -19.31
CA ALA A 15 5.28 -8.40 -20.30
C ALA A 15 5.52 -7.16 -21.19
N PHE A 16 6.03 -6.08 -20.59
CA PHE A 16 6.37 -4.87 -21.32
C PHE A 16 7.51 -5.09 -22.33
N GLN A 17 8.54 -5.86 -21.98
CA GLN A 17 9.67 -6.18 -22.86
C GLN A 17 9.28 -7.10 -24.03
N GLU A 18 8.33 -8.01 -23.84
CA GLU A 18 7.95 -8.98 -24.88
C GLU A 18 7.11 -8.36 -26.01
N LYS A 19 6.22 -7.42 -25.68
CA LYS A 19 5.20 -6.93 -26.60
C LYS A 19 5.25 -5.43 -26.86
N HIS A 20 5.93 -4.65 -26.01
CA HIS A 20 5.99 -3.18 -26.07
C HIS A 20 4.62 -2.53 -26.27
N ALA A 21 3.57 -3.14 -25.73
CA ALA A 21 2.19 -2.75 -25.90
C ALA A 21 1.42 -3.05 -24.61
N TYR A 22 0.28 -2.38 -24.44
CA TYR A 22 -0.63 -2.65 -23.33
C TYR A 22 -1.44 -3.92 -23.62
N THR A 23 -0.98 -5.05 -23.11
CA THR A 23 -1.60 -6.36 -23.33
C THR A 23 -2.41 -6.81 -22.10
N PRO A 24 -3.24 -7.87 -22.21
CA PRO A 24 -3.92 -8.44 -21.05
C PRO A 24 -2.98 -8.84 -19.91
N GLU A 25 -1.75 -9.29 -20.22
CA GLU A 25 -0.73 -9.63 -19.23
C GLU A 25 -0.21 -8.40 -18.48
N VAL A 26 -0.03 -7.27 -19.18
CA VAL A 26 0.31 -5.98 -18.55
C VAL A 26 -0.79 -5.55 -17.58
N GLN A 27 -2.05 -5.61 -18.01
CA GLN A 27 -3.20 -5.29 -17.13
C GLN A 27 -3.24 -6.22 -15.91
N ALA A 28 -3.07 -7.52 -16.11
CA ALA A 28 -3.11 -8.50 -15.02
C ALA A 28 -2.00 -8.27 -13.97
N ALA A 29 -0.79 -7.92 -14.41
CA ALA A 29 0.31 -7.58 -13.51
C ALA A 29 0.02 -6.30 -12.70
N ILE A 30 -0.56 -5.28 -13.34
CA ILE A 30 -1.01 -4.05 -12.67
C ILE A 30 -2.09 -4.34 -11.62
N ASP A 31 -3.10 -5.14 -11.98
CA ASP A 31 -4.20 -5.48 -11.06
C ASP A 31 -3.70 -6.27 -9.86
N ARG A 32 -2.77 -7.22 -10.09
CA ARG A 32 -2.11 -7.98 -9.02
C ARG A 32 -1.32 -7.06 -8.09
N PHE A 33 -0.59 -6.10 -8.64
CA PHE A 33 0.13 -5.10 -7.84
C PHE A 33 -0.84 -4.28 -6.98
N HIS A 34 -1.91 -3.76 -7.56
CA HIS A 34 -2.91 -2.95 -6.83
C HIS A 34 -3.63 -3.76 -5.75
N ALA A 35 -3.94 -5.04 -5.98
CA ALA A 35 -4.52 -5.91 -4.97
C ALA A 35 -3.56 -6.06 -3.77
N ALA A 36 -2.30 -6.39 -4.03
CA ALA A 36 -1.29 -6.54 -2.98
C ALA A 36 -1.02 -5.23 -2.22
N MET A 37 -1.01 -4.10 -2.93
CA MET A 37 -0.89 -2.76 -2.33
C MET A 37 -2.10 -2.47 -1.42
N GLY A 38 -3.32 -2.73 -1.90
CA GLY A 38 -4.54 -2.51 -1.13
C GLY A 38 -4.59 -3.36 0.14
N ASP A 39 -4.13 -4.60 0.08
CA ASP A 39 -4.06 -5.46 1.26
C ASP A 39 -3.01 -4.97 2.27
N LEU A 40 -1.84 -4.52 1.80
CA LEU A 40 -0.83 -3.90 2.67
C LEU A 40 -1.38 -2.64 3.36
N GLN A 41 -2.11 -1.80 2.61
CA GLN A 41 -2.70 -0.59 3.14
C GLN A 41 -3.71 -0.90 4.24
N LYS A 42 -4.58 -1.90 4.05
CA LYS A 42 -5.53 -2.33 5.09
C LYS A 42 -4.82 -2.78 6.36
N GLU A 43 -3.83 -3.67 6.23
CA GLU A 43 -3.06 -4.14 7.39
C GLU A 43 -2.34 -3.00 8.13
N THR A 44 -1.83 -2.01 7.39
CA THR A 44 -1.18 -0.84 7.97
C THR A 44 -2.17 0.01 8.79
N ILE A 45 -3.39 0.20 8.30
CA ILE A 45 -4.44 0.92 9.01
C ILE A 45 -4.92 0.14 10.23
N ASP A 46 -5.12 -1.18 10.10
CA ASP A 46 -5.49 -2.04 11.21
C ASP A 46 -4.42 -1.97 12.32
N HIS A 47 -3.15 -2.08 11.96
CA HIS A 47 -2.05 -1.95 12.91
C HIS A 47 -1.98 -0.56 13.56
N THR A 48 -2.31 0.51 12.82
CA THR A 48 -2.40 1.86 13.37
C THR A 48 -3.46 1.94 14.48
N PHE A 49 -4.61 1.27 14.31
CA PHE A 49 -5.63 1.18 15.36
C PHE A 49 -5.21 0.29 16.53
N GLU A 50 -4.49 -0.81 16.28
CA GLU A 50 -3.92 -1.64 17.35
C GLU A 50 -2.94 -0.83 18.22
N MET A 51 -2.05 -0.06 17.58
CA MET A 51 -1.14 0.85 18.27
C MET A 51 -1.89 1.88 19.11
N ARG A 52 -2.97 2.47 18.57
CA ARG A 52 -3.82 3.41 19.31
C ARG A 52 -4.46 2.77 20.56
N SER A 53 -4.85 1.50 20.48
CA SER A 53 -5.61 0.82 21.52
C SER A 53 -4.87 0.64 22.86
N VAL A 54 -3.53 0.68 22.83
CA VAL A 54 -2.69 0.49 24.02
C VAL A 54 -2.25 1.80 24.68
N LEU A 55 -2.63 2.94 24.11
CA LEU A 55 -2.23 4.27 24.58
C LEU A 55 -3.11 4.77 25.74
N THR A 56 -2.51 5.61 26.59
CA THR A 56 -3.31 6.40 27.56
C THR A 56 -4.16 7.43 26.82
N PRO A 57 -5.23 7.96 27.45
CA PRO A 57 -6.06 8.98 26.82
C PRO A 57 -5.27 10.20 26.33
N GLN A 58 -4.25 10.64 27.06
CA GLN A 58 -3.40 11.77 26.67
C GLN A 58 -2.54 11.43 25.46
N GLN A 59 -1.93 10.24 25.44
CA GLN A 59 -1.14 9.78 24.29
C GLN A 59 -1.99 9.60 23.03
N ALA A 60 -3.22 9.10 23.17
CA ALA A 60 -4.13 8.90 22.05
C ALA A 60 -4.48 10.21 21.33
N VAL A 61 -4.61 11.34 22.06
CA VAL A 61 -4.87 12.66 21.46
C VAL A 61 -3.72 13.10 20.56
N GLU A 62 -2.48 12.96 21.02
CA GLU A 62 -1.29 13.31 20.22
C GLU A 62 -1.10 12.36 19.04
N PHE A 63 -1.33 11.06 19.27
CA PHE A 63 -1.26 10.03 18.24
C PHE A 63 -2.27 10.29 17.11
N ASP A 64 -3.54 10.55 17.46
CA ASP A 64 -4.61 10.80 16.49
C ASP A 64 -4.28 12.01 15.60
N GLN A 65 -3.80 13.10 16.20
CA GLN A 65 -3.38 14.28 15.44
C GLN A 65 -2.23 13.97 14.48
N THR A 66 -1.26 13.17 14.92
CA THR A 66 -0.11 12.77 14.10
C THR A 66 -0.57 11.93 12.90
N VAL A 67 -1.43 10.94 13.13
CA VAL A 67 -1.98 10.08 12.08
C VAL A 67 -2.79 10.90 11.07
N VAL A 68 -3.67 11.79 11.53
CA VAL A 68 -4.46 12.67 10.64
C VAL A 68 -3.54 13.53 9.77
N ASN A 69 -2.50 14.12 10.35
CA ASN A 69 -1.54 14.93 9.59
C ASN A 69 -0.82 14.06 8.55
N SER A 70 -0.29 12.89 8.91
CA SER A 70 0.41 12.01 7.98
C SER A 70 -0.48 11.48 6.83
N LEU A 71 -1.79 11.37 7.03
CA LEU A 71 -2.75 10.98 5.99
C LEU A 71 -3.18 12.14 5.07
N THR A 72 -2.99 13.38 5.50
CA THR A 72 -3.47 14.58 4.78
C THR A 72 -2.35 15.45 4.23
N GLU A 73 -1.11 15.23 4.66
CA GLU A 73 0.06 15.83 4.04
C GLU A 73 0.23 15.31 2.61
N GLU A 74 0.18 16.23 1.63
CA GLU A 74 0.67 15.93 0.28
C GLU A 74 2.16 15.56 0.39
N GLN A 75 2.50 14.35 -0.03
CA GLN A 75 3.90 13.98 -0.23
C GLN A 75 4.47 14.91 -1.33
N LYS A 76 5.21 15.93 -0.91
CA LYS A 76 5.93 16.85 -1.80
C LYS A 76 7.04 16.15 -2.56
#